data_AF-A0ABD0SP85-F1
#
_entry.id   AF-A0ABD0SP85-F1
#
_cell.length_a   1.000
_cell.length_b   1.000
_cell.length_c   1.000
_cell.angle_alpha   90.00
_cell.angle_beta   90.00
_cell.angle_gamma   90.00
#
_symmetry.space_group_name_H-M   'P 1'
#
loop_
_entity.id
_entity.type
_entity.pdbx_description
1 polymer ?
#
loop_
_entity_poly.entity_id
_entity_poly.type
_entity_poly.pdbx_seq_one_letter_code
_entity_poly.pdbx_strand_id
1 'polypeptide(L)'
;METYTIVVVLALMASLAESQRPFYAGLRPIGYPAMKTDTIEQLSNRFGEDENVPIEAKGDRILVNTIEQMPIDNRPFWYINAEQYDALRKQPQTWPQKTNNFISK
;
A
#
# COMPACT_ATOMS: atom_id res chain seq x y z
N MET A 1 3.53 -49.94 -3.43
CA MET A 1 4.11 -48.83 -2.64
C MET A 1 4.81 -47.80 -3.51
N GLU A 2 5.42 -48.21 -4.62
CA GLU A 2 6.23 -47.30 -5.45
C GLU A 2 5.44 -46.30 -6.32
N THR A 3 4.18 -46.62 -6.65
CA THR A 3 3.36 -45.72 -7.46
C THR A 3 2.83 -44.53 -6.67
N TYR A 4 2.42 -44.72 -5.41
CA TYR A 4 1.95 -43.60 -4.60
C TYR A 4 3.11 -42.66 -4.21
N THR A 5 4.32 -43.17 -4.00
CA THR A 5 5.49 -42.34 -3.72
C THR A 5 5.82 -41.44 -4.90
N ILE A 6 5.77 -41.97 -6.13
CA ILE A 6 5.95 -41.18 -7.36
C ILE A 6 4.90 -40.06 -7.46
N VAL A 7 3.62 -40.39 -7.22
CA VAL A 7 2.53 -39.39 -7.27
C VAL A 7 2.71 -38.30 -6.22
N VAL A 8 3.10 -38.66 -4.99
CA VAL A 8 3.36 -37.69 -3.91
C VAL A 8 4.54 -36.78 -4.22
N VAL A 9 5.62 -37.32 -4.79
CA VAL A 9 6.79 -36.54 -5.18
C VAL A 9 6.45 -35.57 -6.32
N LEU A 10 5.66 -35.99 -7.31
CA LEU A 10 5.21 -35.11 -8.39
C LEU A 10 4.29 -34.00 -7.88
N ALA A 11 3.38 -34.31 -6.94
CA ALA A 11 2.52 -33.31 -6.32
C ALA A 11 3.31 -32.28 -5.49
N LEU A 12 4.35 -32.73 -4.76
CA LEU A 12 5.27 -31.84 -4.04
C LEU A 12 6.09 -30.95 -4.97
N MET A 13 6.56 -31.48 -6.09
CA MET A 13 7.29 -30.71 -7.10
C MET A 13 6.40 -29.64 -7.75
N ALA A 14 5.14 -29.97 -8.04
CA ALA A 14 4.18 -29.01 -8.59
C ALA A 14 3.87 -27.87 -7.60
N SER A 15 3.67 -28.18 -6.31
CA SER A 15 3.39 -27.15 -5.29
C SER A 15 4.60 -26.24 -5.03
N LEU A 16 5.82 -26.79 -5.05
CA LEU A 16 7.05 -26.01 -4.96
C LEU A 16 7.23 -25.09 -6.17
N ALA A 17 6.87 -25.54 -7.38
CA ALA A 17 6.96 -24.73 -8.60
C ALA A 17 5.95 -23.55 -8.59
N GLU A 18 4.72 -23.76 -8.13
CA GLU A 18 3.71 -22.71 -7.93
C GLU A 18 4.17 -21.68 -6.87
N SER A 19 4.89 -22.13 -5.85
CA SER A 19 5.39 -21.30 -4.74
C SER A 19 6.59 -20.42 -5.10
N GLN A 20 7.22 -20.62 -6.26
CA GLN A 20 8.38 -19.83 -6.71
C GLN A 20 8.02 -18.42 -7.23
N ARG A 21 6.73 -18.07 -7.38
CA ARG A 21 6.33 -16.71 -7.78
C ARG A 21 6.15 -15.83 -6.54
N PRO A 22 7.09 -14.90 -6.24
CA PRO A 22 6.91 -14.01 -5.12
C PRO A 22 5.69 -13.10 -5.33
N PHE A 23 4.96 -12.83 -4.26
CA PHE A 23 3.77 -11.97 -4.24
C PHE A 23 3.98 -10.58 -4.88
N TYR A 24 5.21 -10.05 -4.83
CA TYR A 24 5.58 -8.76 -5.41
C TYR A 24 5.87 -8.81 -6.93
N ALA A 25 5.97 -10.00 -7.54
CA ALA A 25 6.18 -10.21 -8.97
C ALA A 25 4.90 -10.62 -9.72
N GLY A 26 3.74 -10.18 -9.24
CA GLY A 26 2.45 -10.43 -9.88
C GLY A 26 2.13 -9.49 -11.05
N LEU A 27 1.04 -9.77 -11.78
CA LEU A 27 0.48 -8.93 -12.85
C LEU A 27 -0.17 -7.62 -12.34
N ARG A 28 0.02 -7.29 -11.06
CA ARG A 28 -0.60 -6.11 -10.44
C ARG A 28 0.28 -4.88 -10.69
N PRO A 29 -0.31 -3.70 -10.95
CA PRO A 29 0.45 -2.47 -11.12
C PRO A 29 1.52 -2.32 -10.05
N ILE A 30 2.75 -2.05 -10.47
CA ILE A 30 3.85 -1.80 -9.54
C ILE A 30 3.60 -0.41 -8.93
N GLY A 31 3.46 -0.35 -7.61
CA GLY A 31 3.16 0.88 -6.88
C GLY A 31 2.17 0.64 -5.76
N TYR A 32 1.03 1.32 -5.83
CA TYR A 32 0.05 1.35 -4.74
C TYR A 32 -0.79 0.06 -4.67
N PRO A 33 -0.92 -0.57 -3.49
CA PRO A 33 -1.79 -1.72 -3.32
C PRO A 33 -3.25 -1.31 -3.55
N ALA A 34 -4.02 -2.18 -4.20
CA ALA A 34 -5.47 -2.02 -4.27
C ALA A 34 -6.05 -2.08 -2.85
N MET A 35 -6.42 -0.93 -2.30
CA MET A 35 -7.08 -0.86 -1.00
C MET A 35 -8.56 -1.22 -1.19
N LYS A 36 -9.03 -2.22 -0.43
CA LYS A 36 -10.48 -2.45 -0.30
C LYS A 36 -11.03 -1.36 0.62
N THR A 37 -11.88 -0.51 0.09
CA THR A 37 -12.48 0.64 0.80
C THR A 37 -13.34 0.17 1.98
N ASP A 38 -14.01 -0.98 1.84
CA ASP A 38 -15.02 -1.49 2.78
C ASP A 38 -14.54 -1.73 4.22
N THR A 39 -13.26 -2.03 4.44
CA THR A 39 -12.71 -2.23 5.80
C THR A 39 -12.11 -0.98 6.43
N ILE A 40 -11.80 0.05 5.64
CA ILE A 40 -11.13 1.26 6.12
C ILE A 40 -12.14 2.19 6.79
N GLU A 41 -13.35 2.32 6.22
CA GLU A 41 -14.41 3.18 6.76
C GLU A 41 -14.84 2.79 8.18
N GLN A 42 -14.80 1.49 8.53
CA GLN A 42 -15.21 0.99 9.84
C GLN A 42 -14.16 1.19 10.95
N LEU A 43 -12.89 1.46 10.59
CA LEU A 43 -11.76 1.59 11.51
C LEU A 43 -11.20 3.01 11.60
N SER A 44 -11.46 3.84 10.58
CA SER A 44 -11.04 5.25 10.47
C SER A 44 -11.38 6.09 11.71
N ASN A 45 -12.58 5.92 12.28
CA ASN A 45 -13.06 6.84 13.32
C ASN A 45 -12.72 6.41 14.75
N ARG A 46 -11.81 5.45 14.95
CA ARG A 46 -11.46 4.96 16.31
C ARG A 46 -10.61 5.93 17.13
N PHE A 47 -9.89 6.84 16.50
CA PHE A 47 -8.96 7.75 17.17
C PHE A 47 -9.41 9.21 17.16
N GLY A 48 -10.65 9.50 16.73
CA GLY A 48 -11.14 10.89 16.66
C GLY A 48 -10.58 11.69 15.48
N GLU A 49 -10.21 11.01 14.39
CA GLU A 49 -9.66 11.60 13.15
C GLU A 49 -10.71 12.35 12.30
N ASP A 50 -11.86 12.73 12.87
CA ASP A 50 -12.92 13.47 12.16
C ASP A 50 -12.58 14.96 11.95
N GLU A 51 -11.45 15.42 12.50
CA GLU A 51 -10.98 16.78 12.28
C GLU A 51 -10.33 16.93 10.90
N ASN A 52 -10.64 18.05 10.23
CA ASN A 52 -10.04 18.41 8.95
C ASN A 52 -8.59 18.90 9.14
N VAL A 53 -7.71 17.99 9.54
CA VAL A 53 -6.27 18.19 9.71
C VAL A 53 -5.50 17.21 8.81
N PRO A 54 -4.23 17.51 8.48
CA PRO A 54 -3.39 16.56 7.76
C PRO A 54 -3.36 15.20 8.45
N ILE A 55 -3.40 14.11 7.68
CA ILE A 55 -3.46 12.74 8.22
C ILE A 55 -2.24 12.41 9.12
N GLU A 56 -1.07 13.02 8.84
CA GLU A 56 0.14 12.90 9.66
C GLU A 56 -0.03 13.43 11.08
N ALA A 57 -0.94 14.38 11.28
CA ALA A 57 -1.28 14.92 12.60
C ALA A 57 -2.21 14.00 13.40
N LYS A 58 -2.79 12.95 12.79
CA LYS A 58 -3.65 11.96 13.46
C LYS A 58 -4.79 12.58 14.28
N GLY A 59 -5.40 13.67 13.78
CA GLY A 59 -6.45 14.39 14.50
C GLY A 59 -5.96 15.36 15.59
N ASP A 60 -4.65 15.57 15.77
CA ASP A 60 -4.12 16.49 16.77
C ASP A 60 -4.10 17.95 16.27
N ARG A 61 -5.16 18.70 16.59
CA ARG A 61 -5.25 20.14 16.30
C ARG A 61 -4.16 20.96 16.98
N ILE A 62 -3.77 20.60 18.20
CA ILE A 62 -2.83 21.40 18.99
C ILE A 62 -1.47 21.38 18.30
N LEU A 63 -1.06 20.22 17.80
CA LEU A 63 0.14 20.08 16.98
C LEU A 63 0.09 20.98 15.73
N VAL A 64 -1.00 20.94 14.98
CA VAL A 64 -1.17 21.75 13.75
C VAL A 64 -1.09 23.24 14.06
N ASN A 65 -1.83 23.71 15.06
CA ASN A 65 -1.81 25.10 15.50
C ASN A 65 -0.40 25.54 15.95
N THR A 66 0.34 24.64 16.61
CA THR A 66 1.71 24.91 17.04
C THR A 66 2.64 25.08 15.84
N ILE A 67 2.50 24.23 14.81
CA ILE A 67 3.29 24.31 13.58
C ILE A 67 2.96 25.57 12.77
N GLU A 68 1.69 25.97 12.71
CA GLU A 68 1.26 27.18 11.99
C GLU A 68 1.89 28.45 12.56
N GLN A 69 2.11 28.50 13.86
CA GLN A 69 2.76 29.62 14.55
C GLN A 69 4.27 29.67 14.29
N MET A 70 4.89 28.59 13.81
CA MET A 70 6.32 28.58 13.50
C MET A 70 6.62 29.35 12.20
N PRO A 71 7.79 30.00 12.10
CA PRO A 71 8.33 30.50 10.84
C PRO A 71 8.38 29.39 9.80
N ILE A 72 8.16 29.73 8.52
CA ILE A 72 8.01 28.72 7.45
C ILE A 72 9.23 27.81 7.34
N ASP A 73 10.44 28.34 7.53
CA ASP A 73 11.70 27.60 7.47
C ASP A 73 11.86 26.55 8.60
N ASN A 74 11.10 26.72 9.68
CA ASN A 74 11.09 25.82 10.84
C ASN A 74 9.93 24.82 10.81
N ARG A 75 9.02 24.93 9.84
CA ARG A 75 7.90 24.01 9.73
C ARG A 75 8.39 22.64 9.23
N PRO A 76 7.85 21.53 9.73
CA PRO A 76 8.25 20.22 9.30
C PRO A 76 7.85 19.99 7.84
N PHE A 77 8.73 19.28 7.11
CA PHE A 77 8.55 19.00 5.68
C PHE A 77 7.22 18.33 5.34
N TRP A 78 6.74 17.43 6.19
CA TRP A 78 5.46 16.74 5.97
C TRP A 78 4.27 17.71 5.96
N TYR A 79 4.31 18.75 6.80
CA TYR A 79 3.21 19.73 6.93
C TYR A 79 3.19 20.66 5.72
N ILE A 80 4.36 21.12 5.28
CA ILE A 80 4.50 21.96 4.08
C ILE A 80 3.95 21.22 2.83
N ASN A 81 4.17 19.91 2.74
CA ASN A 81 3.76 19.08 1.60
C ASN A 81 2.45 18.31 1.83
N ALA A 82 1.70 18.62 2.89
CA ALA A 82 0.51 17.85 3.26
C ALA A 82 -0.52 17.79 2.12
N GLU A 83 -0.81 18.93 1.49
CA GLU A 83 -1.75 19.02 0.36
C GLU A 83 -1.29 18.18 -0.84
N GLN A 84 0.01 18.21 -1.17
CA GLN A 84 0.57 17.36 -2.23
C GLN A 84 0.40 15.88 -1.91
N TYR A 85 0.67 15.47 -0.66
CA TYR A 85 0.49 14.08 -0.26
C TYR A 85 -0.97 13.64 -0.32
N ASP A 86 -1.91 14.49 0.10
CA ASP A 86 -3.34 14.23 -0.02
C ASP A 86 -3.77 14.03 -1.47
N ALA A 87 -3.28 14.88 -2.38
CA ALA A 87 -3.53 14.75 -3.81
C ALA A 87 -2.94 13.43 -4.37
N LEU A 88 -1.71 13.08 -4.00
CA LEU A 88 -1.08 11.81 -4.37
C LEU A 88 -1.84 10.59 -3.82
N ARG A 89 -2.41 10.67 -2.61
CA ARG A 89 -3.20 9.57 -2.05
C ARG A 89 -4.52 9.38 -2.77
N LYS A 90 -5.16 10.47 -3.22
CA LYS A 90 -6.39 10.42 -4.04
C LYS A 90 -6.12 9.88 -5.45
N GLN A 91 -5.00 10.27 -6.05
CA GLN A 91 -4.60 9.84 -7.39
C GLN A 91 -3.16 9.32 -7.37
N PRO A 92 -2.96 8.08 -6.91
CA PRO A 92 -1.62 7.50 -6.82
C PRO A 92 -0.99 7.40 -8.20
N GLN A 93 0.25 7.85 -8.30
CA GLN A 93 1.06 7.64 -9.49
C GLN A 93 1.34 6.15 -9.64
N THR A 94 0.75 5.53 -10.66
CA THR A 94 0.99 4.14 -11.01
C THR A 94 1.86 4.06 -12.26
N TRP A 95 2.74 3.07 -12.31
CA TRP A 95 3.58 2.84 -13.48
C TRP A 95 3.05 1.64 -14.28
N PRO A 96 2.93 1.77 -15.62
CA PRO A 96 2.52 0.64 -16.43
C PRO A 96 3.56 -0.47 -16.30
N GLN A 97 3.10 -1.71 -16.13
CA GLN A 97 4.00 -2.85 -16.16
C GLN A 97 4.63 -2.98 -17.54
N LYS A 98 5.95 -3.17 -17.59
CA LYS A 98 6.63 -3.45 -18.85
C LYS A 98 6.08 -4.75 -19.43
N THR A 99 5.67 -4.73 -20.70
CA THR A 99 5.19 -5.91 -21.40
C THR A 99 6.26 -7.01 -21.38
N ASN A 100 5.84 -8.22 -21.01
CA ASN A 100 6.71 -9.39 -20.98
C ASN A 100 6.07 -10.53 -21.78
N ASN A 101 6.89 -11.22 -22.58
CA ASN A 101 6.50 -12.39 -23.39
C ASN A 101 6.01 -13.58 -22.54
N PHE A 102 6.24 -13.57 -21.22
CA PHE A 102 5.76 -14.60 -20.31
C PHE A 102 4.32 -14.40 -19.81
N ILE A 103 3.62 -13.33 -20.22
CA ILE A 103 2.23 -13.05 -19.79
C ILE A 103 1.21 -13.85 -20.62
N SER A 104 1.56 -14.30 -21.83
CA SER A 104 0.72 -15.20 -22.63
C SER A 104 1.13 -16.67 -22.42
N LYS A 105 0.50 -17.36 -21.48
CA LYS A 105 0.44 -18.83 -21.42
C LYS A 105 -0.91 -19.27 -20.88
#